data_AF-A0A535LMI4-F1
#
_entry.id   AF-A0A535LMI4-F1
#
_cell.length_a   1.000
_cell.length_b   1.000
_cell.length_c   1.000
_cell.angle_alpha   90.00
_cell.angle_beta   90.00
_cell.angle_gamma   90.00
#
_symmetry.space_group_name_H-M   'P 1'
#
loop_
_entity.id
_entity.type
_entity.pdbx_description
1 polymer ?
#
loop_
_entity_poly.entity_id
_entity_poly.type
_entity_poly.pdbx_seq_one_letter_code
_entity_poly.pdbx_strand_id
1 'polypeptide(L)'
;TAFDMPTLYGYDTDHSMAAGEFGKCGVAISSLADMEILYQDLPLDKITTSMTINGPAPVIWAMYIVNAEKNGFPRAKLGGTLQNDILKEYIAQKEFLFPPEPSMRLVTDTIEFGT
;
A
#
# COMPACT_ATOMS: atom_id res chain seq x y z
N THR A 1 -9.15 -1.18 -1.69
CA THR A 1 -8.30 -0.66 -2.77
C THR A 1 -7.48 -1.79 -3.33
N ALA A 2 -7.58 -1.97 -4.65
CA ALA A 2 -6.70 -2.86 -5.42
C ALA A 2 -5.75 -1.98 -6.23
N PHE A 3 -4.47 -2.34 -6.23
CA PHE A 3 -3.41 -1.57 -6.87
C PHE A 3 -2.99 -2.22 -8.20
N ASP A 4 -2.42 -1.44 -9.09
CA ASP A 4 -1.87 -1.97 -10.34
C ASP A 4 -0.60 -2.81 -10.11
N MET A 5 -0.18 -3.55 -11.15
CA MET A 5 0.99 -4.40 -11.06
C MET A 5 2.26 -3.61 -10.68
N PRO A 6 2.58 -2.47 -11.32
CA PRO A 6 3.73 -1.66 -10.91
C PRO A 6 3.76 -1.33 -9.41
N THR A 7 2.65 -0.85 -8.85
CA THR A 7 2.54 -0.55 -7.42
C THR A 7 2.72 -1.80 -6.56
N LEU A 8 2.13 -2.94 -6.96
CA LEU A 8 2.27 -4.22 -6.23
C LEU A 8 3.73 -4.74 -6.21
N TYR A 9 4.49 -4.47 -7.27
CA TYR A 9 5.91 -4.81 -7.37
C TYR A 9 6.86 -3.68 -6.91
N GLY A 10 6.33 -2.55 -6.45
CA GLY A 10 7.11 -1.40 -5.95
C GLY A 10 7.88 -0.66 -7.03
N TYR A 11 7.33 -0.59 -8.24
CA TYR A 11 7.84 0.24 -9.32
C TYR A 11 7.02 1.53 -9.45
N ASP A 12 7.73 2.64 -9.69
CA ASP A 12 7.11 3.89 -10.14
C ASP A 12 6.59 3.75 -11.57
N THR A 13 5.63 4.61 -11.93
CA THR A 13 4.93 4.59 -13.22
C THR A 13 5.84 4.84 -14.42
N ASP A 14 6.99 5.48 -14.23
CA ASP A 14 8.00 5.74 -15.26
C ASP A 14 9.10 4.66 -15.32
N HIS A 15 9.05 3.65 -14.44
CA HIS A 15 9.99 2.54 -14.46
C HIS A 15 9.80 1.70 -15.73
N SER A 16 10.89 1.22 -16.32
CA SER A 16 10.85 0.44 -17.56
C SER A 16 9.99 -0.83 -17.46
N MET A 17 9.97 -1.48 -16.29
CA MET A 17 9.14 -2.65 -16.01
C MET A 17 7.64 -2.33 -15.83
N ALA A 18 7.27 -1.06 -15.66
CA ALA A 18 5.89 -0.61 -15.51
C ALA A 18 5.21 -0.27 -16.85
N ALA A 19 5.98 -0.21 -17.93
CA ALA A 19 5.51 0.20 -19.24
C ALA A 19 4.34 -0.67 -19.72
N GLY A 20 3.17 -0.04 -19.92
CA GLY A 20 1.95 -0.71 -20.39
C GLY A 20 1.13 -1.43 -19.31
N GLU A 21 1.58 -1.43 -18.06
CA GLU A 21 0.89 -2.07 -16.93
C GLU A 21 0.37 -1.06 -15.88
N PHE A 22 0.85 0.18 -15.90
CA PHE A 22 0.37 1.22 -14.99
C PHE A 22 -1.13 1.48 -15.18
N GLY A 23 -1.88 1.50 -14.08
CA GLY A 23 -3.33 1.77 -14.06
C GLY A 23 -4.22 0.70 -14.71
N LYS A 24 -3.67 -0.42 -15.19
CA LYS A 24 -4.41 -1.40 -16.00
C LYS A 24 -5.30 -2.33 -15.18
N CYS A 25 -4.77 -2.85 -14.07
CA CYS A 25 -5.45 -3.83 -13.21
C CYS A 25 -5.88 -3.26 -11.85
N GLY A 26 -5.59 -1.99 -11.59
CA GLY A 26 -5.86 -1.32 -10.32
C GLY A 26 -5.40 0.12 -10.35
N VAL A 27 -5.45 0.80 -9.20
CA VAL A 27 -4.95 2.18 -9.11
C VAL A 27 -3.42 2.21 -9.08
N ALA A 28 -2.83 3.13 -9.83
CA ALA A 28 -1.39 3.40 -9.81
C ALA A 28 -1.06 4.37 -8.67
N ILE A 29 -0.08 4.03 -7.84
CA ILE A 29 0.43 4.91 -6.77
C ILE A 29 1.96 4.95 -6.88
N SER A 30 2.53 6.09 -7.27
CA SER A 30 3.98 6.33 -7.24
C SER A 30 4.36 7.33 -6.14
N SER A 31 3.39 8.08 -5.61
CA SER A 31 3.66 9.16 -4.68
C SER A 31 2.50 9.42 -3.72
N LEU A 32 2.76 10.26 -2.71
CA LEU A 32 1.71 10.80 -1.84
C LEU A 32 0.64 11.56 -2.63
N ALA A 33 0.99 12.24 -3.73
CA ALA A 33 0.01 12.98 -4.53
C ALA A 33 -1.06 12.05 -5.13
N ASP A 34 -0.68 10.83 -5.51
CA ASP A 34 -1.64 9.84 -6.01
C ASP A 34 -2.57 9.34 -4.90
N MET A 35 -2.03 9.19 -3.68
CA MET A 35 -2.82 8.83 -2.50
C MET A 35 -3.81 9.93 -2.10
N GLU A 36 -3.40 11.20 -2.22
CA GLU A 36 -4.25 12.37 -2.00
C GLU A 36 -5.42 12.42 -2.98
N ILE A 37 -5.15 12.14 -4.25
CA ILE A 37 -6.20 12.06 -5.29
C ILE A 37 -7.13 10.87 -5.03
N LEU A 38 -6.57 9.69 -4.75
CA LEU A 38 -7.35 8.47 -4.53
C LEU A 38 -8.38 8.61 -3.40
N TYR A 39 -8.00 9.29 -2.32
CA TYR A 39 -8.85 9.48 -1.15
C TYR A 39 -9.44 10.88 -1.01
N GLN A 40 -9.41 11.67 -2.09
CA GLN A 40 -9.95 13.02 -2.11
C GLN A 40 -11.42 13.01 -1.67
N ASP A 41 -11.78 13.95 -0.78
CA ASP A 41 -13.12 14.15 -0.25
C ASP A 41 -13.72 12.96 0.54
N LEU A 42 -12.93 11.94 0.88
CA LEU A 42 -13.38 10.82 1.71
C LEU A 42 -13.13 11.08 3.22
N PRO A 43 -14.13 10.85 4.09
CA PRO A 43 -13.98 11.04 5.53
C PRO A 43 -13.27 9.83 6.17
N LEU A 44 -11.93 9.78 6.06
CA LEU A 44 -11.12 8.64 6.51
C LEU A 44 -11.21 8.34 8.02
N ASP A 45 -11.68 9.29 8.82
CA ASP A 45 -11.98 9.14 10.25
C ASP A 45 -13.32 8.45 10.54
N LYS A 46 -14.17 8.26 9.53
CA LYS A 46 -15.54 7.71 9.64
C LYS A 46 -15.75 6.43 8.83
N ILE A 47 -14.80 6.06 7.99
CA ILE A 47 -14.86 4.84 7.18
C ILE A 47 -13.71 3.91 7.53
N THR A 48 -13.83 2.65 7.11
CA THR A 48 -12.74 1.70 7.16
C THR A 48 -12.22 1.42 5.75
N THR A 49 -10.90 1.39 5.59
CA THR A 49 -10.26 1.12 4.30
C THR A 49 -9.54 -0.21 4.31
N SER A 50 -9.80 -1.06 3.33
CA SER A 50 -9.00 -2.27 3.11
C SER A 50 -8.10 -2.07 1.90
N MET A 51 -6.81 -2.37 2.03
CA MET A 51 -5.82 -2.26 0.97
C MET A 51 -5.18 -3.63 0.70
N THR A 52 -5.39 -4.15 -0.50
CA THR A 52 -4.81 -5.41 -0.97
C THR A 52 -3.39 -5.14 -1.48
N ILE A 53 -2.44 -5.05 -0.54
CA ILE A 53 -1.03 -4.74 -0.80
C ILE A 53 -0.14 -5.58 0.14
N ASN A 54 1.00 -6.07 -0.37
CA ASN A 54 1.91 -6.96 0.36
C ASN A 54 3.33 -6.39 0.41
N GLY A 55 4.17 -6.65 -0.60
CA GLY A 55 5.58 -6.25 -0.55
C GLY A 55 5.81 -4.76 -0.23
N PRO A 56 5.13 -3.82 -0.94
CA PRO A 56 5.21 -2.39 -0.66
C PRO A 56 4.23 -1.88 0.42
N ALA A 57 3.59 -2.77 1.19
CA ALA A 57 2.56 -2.39 2.17
C ALA A 57 3.01 -1.32 3.17
N PRO A 58 4.24 -1.35 3.75
CA PRO A 58 4.67 -0.32 4.70
C PRO A 58 4.69 1.08 4.07
N VAL A 59 5.15 1.19 2.81
CA VAL A 59 5.27 2.46 2.09
C VAL A 59 3.90 2.99 1.70
N ILE A 60 3.04 2.14 1.14
CA ILE A 60 1.66 2.50 0.78
C ILE A 60 0.86 2.93 2.01
N TRP A 61 1.06 2.25 3.14
CA TRP A 61 0.39 2.62 4.38
C TRP A 61 0.92 3.94 4.97
N ALA A 62 2.23 4.20 4.88
CA ALA A 62 2.79 5.49 5.26
C ALA A 62 2.17 6.64 4.45
N MET A 63 2.02 6.49 3.13
CA MET A 63 1.34 7.47 2.29
C MET A 63 -0.12 7.66 2.70
N TYR A 64 -0.84 6.57 3.01
CA TYR A 64 -2.22 6.65 3.51
C TYR A 64 -2.33 7.43 4.83
N ILE A 65 -1.44 7.16 5.79
CA ILE A 65 -1.41 7.88 7.08
C ILE A 65 -1.11 9.36 6.86
N VAL A 66 -0.09 9.70 6.07
CA VAL A 66 0.28 11.09 5.82
C VAL A 66 -0.85 11.84 5.10
N ASN A 67 -1.53 11.20 4.14
CA ASN A 67 -2.71 11.79 3.51
C ASN A 67 -3.81 12.08 4.54
N ALA A 68 -4.10 11.13 5.44
CA ALA A 68 -5.09 11.35 6.49
C ALA A 68 -4.70 12.49 7.43
N GLU A 69 -3.44 12.55 7.86
CA GLU A 69 -2.91 13.61 8.73
C GLU A 69 -3.00 15.00 8.05
N LYS A 70 -2.69 15.10 6.76
CA LYS A 70 -2.84 16.34 5.97
C LYS A 70 -4.29 16.81 5.89
N ASN A 71 -5.25 15.89 5.93
CA ASN A 71 -6.68 16.19 5.96
C ASN A 71 -7.23 16.40 7.39
N GLY A 72 -6.35 16.43 8.41
CA GLY A 72 -6.73 16.67 9.80
C GLY A 72 -7.33 15.45 10.52
N PHE A 73 -7.24 14.26 9.92
CA PHE A 73 -7.70 13.02 10.55
C PHE A 73 -6.55 12.40 11.37
N PRO A 74 -6.69 12.29 12.70
CA PRO A 74 -5.64 11.71 13.52
C PRO A 74 -5.51 10.21 13.27
N ARG A 75 -4.28 9.68 13.25
CA ARG A 75 -3.99 8.24 13.01
C ARG A 75 -4.83 7.30 13.88
N ALA A 76 -5.08 7.67 15.14
CA ALA A 76 -5.89 6.87 16.08
C ALA A 76 -7.38 6.71 15.68
N LYS A 77 -7.87 7.47 14.70
CA LYS A 77 -9.23 7.35 14.15
C LYS A 77 -9.27 6.55 12.85
N LEU A 78 -8.12 6.20 12.28
CA LEU A 78 -8.07 5.44 11.04
C LEU A 78 -8.38 3.97 11.33
N GLY A 79 -9.44 3.46 10.72
CA GLY A 79 -9.78 2.06 10.71
C GLY A 79 -9.45 1.41 9.37
N GLY A 80 -8.98 0.17 9.37
CA GLY A 80 -8.69 -0.51 8.12
C GLY A 80 -7.88 -1.78 8.25
N THR A 81 -7.52 -2.34 7.10
CA THR A 81 -6.70 -3.54 6.99
C THR A 81 -5.72 -3.40 5.83
N LEU A 82 -4.48 -3.83 6.04
CA LEU A 82 -3.55 -4.19 4.98
C LEU A 82 -3.63 -5.70 4.77
N GLN A 83 -3.41 -6.19 3.55
CA GLN A 83 -3.26 -7.63 3.34
C GLN A 83 -1.99 -8.13 4.04
N ASN A 84 -0.84 -7.51 3.76
CA ASN A 84 0.45 -7.67 4.48
C ASN A 84 0.84 -9.14 4.81
N ASP A 85 0.45 -10.08 3.95
CA ASP A 85 0.80 -11.49 4.07
C ASP A 85 1.79 -11.83 2.96
N ILE A 86 3.08 -11.79 3.30
CA ILE A 86 4.14 -12.05 2.34
C ILE A 86 4.37 -13.56 2.12
N LEU A 87 4.01 -14.43 3.05
CA LEU A 87 4.26 -15.86 2.90
C LEU A 87 3.43 -16.45 1.77
N LYS A 88 2.17 -16.01 1.63
CA LYS A 88 1.34 -16.42 0.49
C LYS A 88 1.88 -15.91 -0.86
N GLU A 89 2.68 -14.84 -0.88
CA GLU A 89 3.28 -14.33 -2.12
C GLU A 89 4.28 -15.34 -2.68
N TYR A 90 5.12 -15.89 -1.82
CA TYR A 90 6.07 -16.93 -2.25
C TYR A 90 5.37 -18.21 -2.69
N ILE A 91 4.24 -18.55 -2.06
CA ILE A 91 3.50 -19.79 -2.36
C ILE A 91 2.70 -19.65 -3.66
N ALA A 92 1.91 -18.59 -3.83
CA ALA A 92 0.89 -18.51 -4.87
C ALA A 92 0.85 -17.20 -5.65
N GLN A 93 0.78 -16.04 -4.98
CA GLN A 93 0.39 -14.77 -5.61
C GLN A 93 1.54 -14.04 -6.34
N LYS A 94 2.79 -14.28 -5.94
CA LYS A 94 4.05 -13.88 -6.61
C LYS A 94 4.39 -12.38 -6.63
N GLU A 95 3.78 -11.57 -5.78
CA GLU A 95 4.04 -10.13 -5.62
C GLU A 95 5.01 -9.86 -4.46
N PHE A 96 6.26 -10.30 -4.59
CA PHE A 96 7.31 -10.09 -3.58
C PHE A 96 8.52 -9.33 -4.14
N LEU A 97 9.15 -8.49 -3.31
CA LEU A 97 10.28 -7.65 -3.69
C LEU A 97 11.62 -8.16 -3.16
N PHE A 98 11.62 -8.68 -1.93
CA PHE A 98 12.82 -9.12 -1.24
C PHE A 98 12.79 -10.64 -1.03
N PRO A 99 13.88 -11.25 -0.54
CA PRO A 99 13.82 -12.61 -0.02
C PRO A 99 12.88 -12.74 1.22
N PRO A 100 12.52 -13.97 1.62
CA PRO A 100 11.56 -14.19 2.71
C PRO A 100 11.92 -13.52 4.04
N GLU A 101 13.18 -13.59 4.47
CA GLU A 101 13.62 -13.06 5.78
C GLU A 101 13.46 -11.53 5.90
N PRO A 102 14.02 -10.69 5.01
CA PRO A 102 13.81 -9.24 5.09
C PRO A 102 12.34 -8.86 4.86
N SER A 103 11.58 -9.64 4.08
CA SER A 103 10.15 -9.37 3.91
C SER A 103 9.35 -9.64 5.19
N MET A 104 9.66 -10.73 5.89
CA MET A 104 9.04 -11.04 7.18
C MET A 104 9.37 -9.97 8.22
N ARG A 105 10.58 -9.41 8.20
CA ARG A 105 10.93 -8.26 9.03
C ARG A 105 10.02 -7.06 8.76
N LEU A 106 9.78 -6.71 7.49
CA LEU A 106 8.87 -5.60 7.16
C LEU A 106 7.43 -5.87 7.63
N VAL A 107 6.96 -7.11 7.53
CA VAL A 107 5.66 -7.52 8.07
C VAL A 107 5.62 -7.31 9.59
N THR A 108 6.65 -7.75 10.32
CA THR A 108 6.70 -7.58 11.79
C THR A 108 6.80 -6.13 12.20
N ASP A 109 7.63 -5.32 11.53
CA ASP A 109 7.78 -3.89 11.81
C ASP A 109 6.44 -3.14 11.56
N THR A 110 5.68 -3.56 10.54
CA THR A 110 4.34 -3.01 10.24
C THR A 110 3.32 -3.36 11.34
N ILE A 111 3.34 -4.59 11.85
CA ILE A 111 2.48 -5.03 12.95
C ILE A 111 2.84 -4.28 14.24
N GLU A 112 4.13 -4.16 14.55
CA GLU A 112 4.62 -3.43 15.72
C GLU A 112 4.19 -1.96 15.69
N PHE A 113 4.34 -1.28 14.55
CA PHE A 113 3.92 0.12 14.41
C PHE A 113 2.40 0.33 14.49
N GLY A 114 1.62 -0.67 14.07
CA GLY A 114 0.16 -0.64 14.08
C GLY A 114 -0.50 -0.99 15.42
N THR A 115 0.28 -1.49 16.37
CA THR A 115 -0.16 -1.81 17.73
C THR A 115 0.04 -0.62 18.66
#